data_AF-A0A1M7ARL2-F1
#
_entry.id   AF-A0A1M7ARL2-F1
#
_cell.length_a   1.000
_cell.length_b   1.000
_cell.length_c   1.000
_cell.angle_alpha   90.00
_cell.angle_beta   90.00
_cell.angle_gamma   90.00
#
_symmetry.space_group_name_H-M   'P 1'
#
loop_
_entity.id
_entity.type
_entity.pdbx_description
1 polymer ?
#
loop_
_entity_poly.entity_id
_entity_poly.type
_entity_poly.pdbx_seq_one_letter_code
_entity_poly.pdbx_strand_id
1 'polypeptide(L)' 'MKQSKVKSTMAISDIQFELGVSRKKATAFALSFLHYKKIGNTYVFSRREFDEIINQEQSVEYSLPKYN' A
#
# COMPACT_ATOMS: atom_id res chain seq x y z
N MET A 1 -26.59 -5.64 -9.92
CA MET A 1 -25.58 -5.46 -8.85
C MET A 1 -24.62 -4.36 -9.30
N LYS A 2 -24.61 -3.20 -8.62
CA LYS A 2 -23.72 -2.09 -8.97
C LYS A 2 -22.30 -2.48 -8.56
N GLN A 3 -21.46 -2.84 -9.52
CA GLN A 3 -20.02 -2.99 -9.30
C GLN A 3 -19.50 -1.67 -8.74
N SER A 4 -19.16 -1.65 -7.45
CA SER A 4 -18.44 -0.55 -6.83
C SER A 4 -17.14 -0.40 -7.61
N LYS A 5 -17.00 0.70 -8.36
CA LYS A 5 -15.76 1.05 -9.07
C LYS A 5 -14.63 1.02 -8.04
N VAL A 6 -13.77 0.01 -8.11
CA VAL A 6 -12.54 -0.05 -7.32
C VAL A 6 -11.75 1.20 -7.69
N LYS A 7 -11.52 2.09 -6.70
CA LYS A 7 -10.80 3.33 -6.94
C LYS A 7 -9.36 2.97 -7.29
N SER A 8 -8.86 3.51 -8.40
CA SER A 8 -7.47 3.32 -8.82
C SER A 8 -6.46 4.05 -7.93
N THR A 9 -6.94 4.99 -7.12
CA THR A 9 -6.12 5.83 -6.24
C THR A 9 -6.64 5.82 -4.81
N MET A 10 -5.74 6.10 -3.87
CA MET A 10 -6.02 6.14 -2.44
C MET A 10 -5.59 7.47 -1.84
N ALA A 11 -6.39 8.00 -0.93
CA ALA A 11 -5.96 9.09 -0.06
C ALA A 11 -5.19 8.54 1.15
N ILE A 12 -4.49 9.43 1.86
CA ILE A 12 -3.77 9.02 3.07
C ILE A 12 -4.68 8.43 4.16
N SER A 13 -5.95 8.87 4.21
CA SER A 13 -6.96 8.33 5.12
C SER A 13 -7.30 6.88 4.80
N ASP A 14 -7.29 6.50 3.53
CA ASP A 14 -7.57 5.13 3.09
C ASP A 14 -6.42 4.22 3.54
N ILE A 15 -5.17 4.66 3.33
CA ILE A 15 -3.97 3.94 3.80
C ILE A 15 -3.96 3.82 5.32
N GLN A 16 -4.36 4.87 6.03
CA GLN A 16 -4.47 4.86 7.49
C GLN A 16 -5.47 3.79 7.97
N PHE A 17 -6.62 3.69 7.30
CA PHE A 17 -7.66 2.73 7.62
C PHE A 17 -7.22 1.30 7.32
N GLU A 18 -6.67 1.05 6.13
CA GLU A 18 -6.24 -0.28 5.67
C GLU A 18 -5.08 -0.85 6.51
N LEU A 19 -4.12 0.00 6.91
CA LEU A 19 -2.99 -0.42 7.75
C LEU A 19 -3.30 -0.42 9.26
N GLY A 20 -4.39 0.23 9.69
CA GLY A 20 -4.71 0.39 11.11
C GLY A 20 -3.67 1.19 11.91
N VAL A 21 -2.91 2.09 11.25
CA VAL A 21 -1.81 2.86 11.88
C VAL A 21 -2.16 4.33 12.07
N SER A 22 -1.31 5.06 12.82
CA SER A 22 -1.46 6.51 12.94
C SER A 22 -1.17 7.22 11.62
N ARG A 23 -1.80 8.39 11.41
CA ARG A 23 -1.61 9.22 10.21
C ARG A 23 -0.13 9.51 9.91
N LYS A 24 0.69 9.73 10.95
CA LYS A 24 2.14 9.95 10.80
C LYS A 24 2.84 8.74 10.18
N LYS A 25 2.53 7.54 10.68
CA LYS A 25 3.09 6.28 10.15
C LYS A 25 2.59 5.99 8.74
N ALA A 26 1.29 6.16 8.49
CA ALA A 26 0.72 6.01 7.16
C ALA A 26 1.38 6.96 6.15
N THR A 27 1.64 8.21 6.55
CA THR A 27 2.29 9.21 5.69
C THR A 27 3.73 8.82 5.39
N ALA A 28 4.49 8.42 6.42
CA ALA A 28 5.85 7.95 6.24
C ALA A 28 5.91 6.73 5.29
N PHE A 29 5.03 5.75 5.49
CA PHE A 29 4.91 4.58 4.62
C PHE A 29 4.58 4.98 3.18
N ALA A 30 3.49 5.74 2.98
CA ALA A 30 3.00 6.10 1.66
C ALA A 30 4.03 6.91 0.85
N LEU A 31 4.75 7.83 1.49
CA LEU A 31 5.79 8.62 0.83
C LEU A 31 7.08 7.83 0.55
N SER A 32 7.33 6.74 1.28
CA SER A 32 8.53 5.93 1.11
C SER A 32 8.36 4.83 0.06
N PHE A 33 7.15 4.29 -0.07
CA PHE A 33 6.92 3.07 -0.84
C PHE A 33 5.92 3.20 -1.98
N LEU A 34 5.10 4.26 -2.03
CA LEU A 34 4.06 4.40 -3.06
C LEU A 34 4.33 5.59 -3.97
N HIS A 35 4.03 5.43 -5.26
CA HIS A 35 3.94 6.57 -6.14
C HIS A 35 2.70 7.39 -5.81
N TYR A 36 2.88 8.70 -5.88
CA TYR A 36 1.83 9.66 -5.60
C TYR A 36 1.79 10.78 -6.62
N LYS A 37 0.60 11.38 -6.72
CA LYS A 37 0.38 12.65 -7.41
C LYS A 37 -0.19 13.66 -6.43
N LYS A 38 0.27 14.90 -6.52
CA LYS A 38 -0.31 16.02 -5.77
C LYS A 38 -1.44 16.64 -6.60
N ILE A 39 -2.64 16.72 -6.04
CA ILE A 39 -3.81 17.38 -6.62
C ILE A 39 -4.23 18.49 -5.64
N GLY A 40 -3.96 19.74 -6.01
CA GLY A 40 -4.11 20.88 -5.10
C GLY A 40 -3.22 20.72 -3.88
N ASN A 41 -3.80 20.67 -2.68
CA ASN A 41 -3.07 20.46 -1.43
C ASN A 41 -3.13 19.01 -0.91
N THR A 42 -3.65 18.08 -1.72
CA THR A 42 -3.87 16.68 -1.34
C THR A 42 -2.95 15.76 -2.12
N TYR A 43 -2.38 14.77 -1.43
CA TYR A 43 -1.63 13.68 -2.03
C TYR A 43 -2.56 12.49 -2.28
N VAL A 44 -2.52 11.94 -3.49
CA VAL A 44 -3.20 10.70 -3.88
C VAL A 44 -2.18 9.67 -4.34
N PHE A 45 -2.32 8.44 -3.84
CA PHE A 45 -1.38 7.34 -3.99
C PHE A 45 -1.96 6.25 -4.89
N SER A 46 -1.10 5.43 -5.51
CA SER A 46 -1.53 4.29 -6.33
C SER A 46 -2.11 3.18 -5.45
N ARG A 47 -3.37 2.78 -5.71
CA ARG A 47 -3.99 1.62 -5.02
C ARG A 47 -3.27 0.32 -5.37
N ARG A 48 -2.94 0.14 -6.65
CA ARG A 48 -2.32 -1.08 -7.14
C ARG A 48 -0.97 -1.36 -6.48
N GLU A 49 -0.14 -0.34 -6.32
CA GLU A 49 1.18 -0.49 -5.67
C GLU A 49 1.03 -0.79 -4.18
N PHE A 50 0.06 -0.17 -3.53
CA PHE A 50 -0.27 -0.50 -2.15
C PHE A 50 -0.61 -1.98 -2.02
N ASP A 51 -1.51 -2.49 -2.86
CA ASP A 51 -1.87 -3.91 -2.84
C ASP A 51 -0.67 -4.80 -3.19
N GLU A 52 0.19 -4.43 -4.16
CA GLU A 52 1.39 -5.19 -4.51
C GLU A 52 2.37 -5.29 -3.33
N ILE A 53 2.63 -4.21 -2.60
CA ILE A 53 3.52 -4.19 -1.44
C ILE A 53 2.96 -5.03 -0.28
N ILE A 54 1.68 -4.86 0.02
CA ILE A 54 1.04 -5.59 1.13
C ILE A 54 0.95 -7.09 0.83
N ASN A 55 0.72 -7.47 -0.43
CA ASN A 55 0.66 -8.88 -0.82
C ASN A 55 2.04 -9.51 -1.06
N GLN A 56 3.11 -8.72 -1.23
CA GLN A 56 4.47 -9.23 -1.44
C GLN A 56 5.06 -9.93 -0.21
N GLU A 57 4.56 -9.68 1.01
CA GLU A 57 5.10 -10.32 2.22
C GLU A 57 4.81 -11.83 2.35
N GLN A 58 4.03 -12.45 1.45
CA GLN A 58 3.63 -13.86 1.60
C GLN A 58 4.54 -14.92 0.94
N SER A 59 5.65 -14.54 0.29
CA SER A 59 6.43 -15.48 -0.55
C SER A 59 7.91 -15.61 -0.20
N VAL A 60 8.28 -15.63 1.08
CA VAL A 60 9.66 -16.00 1.47
C VAL A 60 9.65 -17.40 2.08
N GLU A 61 9.61 -18.41 1.22
CA GLU A 61 9.85 -19.79 1.61
C GLU A 61 11.36 -19.96 1.84
N TYR A 62 11.79 -19.87 3.11
CA TYR A 62 13.18 -20.13 3.48
C TYR A 62 13.49 -21.60 3.29
N SER A 63 14.11 -21.96 2.17
CA SER A 63 14.73 -23.28 2.02
C SER A 63 16.08 -23.28 2.73
N LEU A 64 16.20 -24.11 3.77
CA LEU A 64 17.50 -24.38 4.38
C LEU A 64 18.38 -25.12 3.37
N PRO A 65 19.62 -24.68 3.12
CA PRO A 65 20.54 -25.41 2.26
C PRO A 65 20.78 -26.79 2.87
N LYS A 66 20.45 -27.84 2.14
CA LYS A 66 20.84 -29.21 2.50
C LYS A 66 22.34 -29.33 2.28
N TYR A 67 23.11 -29.33 3.37
CA TYR A 67 24.50 -29.77 3.33
C TYR A 67 24.50 -31.31 3.24
N ASN A 68 24.99 -31.83 2.12
CA ASN A 68 25.37 -33.24 1.95
C ASN A 68 26.84 -33.41 2.32
#